data_AF-A0A8J2KGN9-F1
#
_entry.id   AF-A0A8J2KGN9-F1
#
_cell.length_a   1.000
_cell.length_b   1.000
_cell.length_c   1.000
_cell.angle_alpha   90.00
_cell.angle_beta   90.00
_cell.angle_gamma   90.00
#
_symmetry.space_group_name_H-M   'P 1'
#
loop_
_entity.id
_entity.type
_entity.pdbx_description
1 polymer ?
#
loop_
_entity_poly.entity_id
_entity_poly.type
_entity_poly.pdbx_seq_one_letter_code
_entity_poly.pdbx_strand_id
1 'polypeptide(L)' 'GYVLCVLDYEFHILDNAFLVHRPGIKRTVVIPNKNPVVARQNHVIRKTILPELMLLYGRRPGCYV' A
#
# COMPACT_ATOMS: atom_id res chain seq x y z
N GLY A 1 -1.02 0.97 5.22
CA GLY A 1 -1.07 2.43 5.42
C GLY A 1 -2.26 2.83 6.26
N TYR A 2 -3.49 2.50 5.82
CA TYR A 2 -4.74 2.96 6.44
C TYR A 2 -4.81 2.83 7.98
N VAL A 3 -4.53 1.65 8.54
CA VAL A 3 -4.61 1.43 10.01
C VAL A 3 -3.69 2.37 10.79
N LEU A 4 -2.42 2.47 10.36
CA LEU A 4 -1.44 3.35 11.00
C LEU A 4 -1.87 4.82 10.91
N CYS A 5 -2.45 5.24 9.79
CA CYS A 5 -3.01 6.58 9.64
C CYS A 5 -4.20 6.85 10.58
N VAL A 6 -5.13 5.90 10.66
CA VAL A 6 -6.32 6.03 11.52
C VAL A 6 -5.92 6.05 13.00
N LEU A 7 -4.88 5.30 13.37
CA LEU A 7 -4.32 5.27 14.72
C LEU A 7 -3.35 6.44 15.03
N ASP A 8 -3.25 7.43 14.14
CA ASP A 8 -2.40 8.63 14.30
C ASP A 8 -0.91 8.33 14.51
N TYR A 9 -0.40 7.28 13.87
CA TYR A 9 1.03 6.98 13.91
C TYR A 9 1.83 8.04 13.16
N GLU A 10 2.83 8.59 13.85
CA GLU A 10 3.87 9.41 13.25
C GLU A 10 4.95 8.51 12.65
N PHE A 11 5.24 8.69 11.37
CA PHE A 11 6.29 7.94 10.69
C PHE A 11 7.61 8.72 10.74
N HIS A 12 8.49 8.35 11.68
CA HIS A 12 9.88 8.80 11.64
C HIS A 12 10.66 7.93 10.67
N ILE A 13 10.48 8.18 9.37
CA ILE A 13 11.29 7.55 8.34
C ILE A 13 12.68 8.17 8.42
N LEU A 14 13.65 7.42 8.94
CA LEU A 14 15.06 7.74 8.83
C LEU A 14 15.46 7.59 7.35
N ASP A 15 15.32 8.66 6.58
CA ASP A 15 15.84 8.68 5.21
C ASP A 15 17.35 8.88 5.27
N ASN A 16 18.09 7.84 4.86
CA ASN A 16 19.39 7.83 4.17
C ASN A 16 20.01 6.42 4.27
N ALA A 17 19.53 5.45 3.48
CA ALA A 17 20.23 4.18 3.26
C ALA A 17 19.88 3.60 1.90
N PHE A 18 20.57 4.11 0.87
CA PHE A 18 20.80 3.51 -0.45
C PHE A 18 19.83 2.39 -0.84
N LEU A 19 18.69 2.76 -1.44
CA LEU A 19 18.24 1.98 -2.59
C LEU A 19 19.42 2.06 -3.56
N VAL A 20 20.26 1.02 -3.61
CA VAL A 20 21.28 0.87 -4.64
C VAL A 20 20.50 0.75 -5.94
N HIS A 21 20.15 1.90 -6.49
CA HIS A 21 19.55 1.99 -7.79
C HIS A 21 20.66 1.47 -8.69
N ARG A 22 20.46 0.31 -9.32
CA ARG A 22 21.26 -0.03 -10.49
C ARG A 22 21.26 1.25 -11.36
N PRO A 23 22.43 1.82 -11.70
CA PRO A 23 22.48 2.98 -12.56
C PRO A 23 21.85 2.56 -13.89
N GLY A 24 20.65 3.05 -14.11
CA GLY A 24 19.74 2.58 -15.14
C GLY A 24 18.41 3.28 -14.95
N ILE A 25 18.01 4.07 -15.95
CA ILE A 25 16.67 4.64 -16.03
C ILE A 25 15.70 3.46 -16.00
N LYS A 26 14.92 3.33 -14.91
CA LYS A 26 13.83 2.34 -14.81
C LYS A 26 12.84 2.66 -15.92
N ARG A 27 12.96 1.96 -17.05
CA ARG A 27 11.94 2.02 -18.10
C ARG A 27 10.70 1.34 -17.55
N THR A 28 9.57 2.03 -17.59
CA THR A 28 8.28 1.45 -17.23
C THR A 28 7.97 0.32 -18.21
N VAL A 29 8.36 -0.90 -17.88
CA VAL A 29 7.94 -2.08 -18.64
C VAL A 29 6.48 -2.30 -18.26
N VAL A 30 5.57 -1.93 -19.16
CA VAL A 30 4.17 -2.29 -19.02
C VAL A 30 4.10 -3.81 -19.14
N ILE A 31 4.00 -4.49 -18.01
CA ILE A 31 3.79 -5.94 -17.97
C ILE A 31 2.33 -6.16 -18.43
N PRO A 32 2.09 -6.72 -19.62
CA PRO A 32 0.76 -6.75 -20.23
C PRO A 32 -0.23 -7.62 -19.43
N ASN A 33 0.27 -8.62 -18.72
CA ASN A 33 -0.53 -9.48 -17.86
C ASN A 33 -0.35 -9.05 -16.40
N LYS A 34 -1.34 -8.33 -15.86
CA LYS A 34 -1.47 -8.19 -14.40
C LYS A 34 -1.52 -9.61 -13.83
N ASN A 35 -0.57 -9.93 -12.96
CA ASN A 35 -0.47 -11.25 -12.36
C ASN A 35 -1.83 -11.63 -11.75
N PRO A 36 -2.49 -12.73 -12.18
CA PRO A 36 -3.84 -13.08 -11.72
C PRO A 36 -3.90 -13.31 -10.21
N VAL A 37 -2.78 -13.72 -9.60
CA VAL A 37 -2.65 -13.84 -8.14
C VAL A 37 -2.80 -12.48 -7.46
N VAL A 38 -2.15 -11.44 -8.00
CA VAL A 38 -2.24 -10.07 -7.48
C VAL A 38 -3.66 -9.53 -7.62
N ALA A 39 -4.33 -9.81 -8.74
CA ALA A 39 -5.72 -9.41 -8.93
C ALA A 39 -6.66 -10.07 -7.90
N ARG A 40 -6.51 -11.39 -7.68
CA ARG A 40 -7.28 -12.14 -6.67
C ARG A 40 -7.01 -11.63 -5.26
N GLN A 41 -5.74 -11.37 -4.92
CA GLN A 41 -5.37 -10.83 -3.61
C GLN A 41 -5.96 -9.44 -3.39
N ASN A 42 -5.88 -8.55 -4.38
CA ASN A 42 -6.48 -7.22 -4.31
C ASN A 42 -8.00 -7.27 -4.16
N HIS A 43 -8.65 -8.28 -4.73
CA HIS A 43 -10.08 -8.49 -4.53
C HIS A 43 -10.40 -8.79 -3.07
N VAL A 44 -9.67 -9.71 -2.43
CA VAL A 44 -9.84 -10.03 -1.00
C VAL A 44 -9.54 -8.82 -0.11
N ILE A 45 -8.47 -8.09 -0.41
CA ILE A 45 -8.11 -6.87 0.34
C ILE A 45 -9.27 -5.88 0.32
N ARG A 46 -9.84 -5.59 -0.86
CA ARG A 46 -10.90 -4.60 -1.01
C ARG A 46 -12.25 -5.05 -0.47
N LYS A 47 -12.58 -6.34 -0.58
CA LYS A 47 -13.91 -6.87 -0.25
C LYS A 47 -14.05 -7.38 1.17
N THR A 48 -12.95 -7.80 1.79
CA THR A 48 -12.98 -8.42 3.11
C THR A 48 -12.10 -7.65 4.08
N ILE A 49 -10.81 -7.50 3.80
CA ILE A 49 -9.88 -6.94 4.78
C ILE A 49 -10.21 -5.47 5.06
N LEU A 50 -10.45 -4.68 4.03
CA LEU A 50 -10.68 -3.25 4.20
C LEU A 50 -11.96 -2.91 4.99
N PRO A 51 -13.13 -3.49 4.67
CA PRO A 51 -14.34 -3.27 5.48
C PRO A 51 -14.15 -3.64 6.95
N GLU A 52 -13.49 -4.76 7.24
CA GLU A 52 -13.20 -5.18 8.62
C GLU A 52 -12.29 -4.18 9.34
N LEU A 53 -11.24 -3.69 8.69
CA LEU A 53 -10.36 -2.66 9.25
C LEU A 53 -11.11 -1.34 9.51
N MET A 54 -12.06 -0.98 8.65
CA MET A 54 -12.90 0.21 8.84
C MET A 54 -13.91 0.01 9.97
N LEU A 55 -14.40 -1.21 10.20
CA LEU A 55 -15.27 -1.54 11.32
C LEU A 55 -14.52 -1.50 12.66
N LEU A 56 -13.31 -2.06 12.69
CA LEU A 56 -12.48 -2.14 13.90
C LEU A 56 -11.90 -0.80 14.33
N TYR A 57 -11.39 0.00 13.38
CA TYR A 57 -10.64 1.22 13.68
C TYR A 57 -11.37 2.51 13.28
N GLY A 58 -12.49 2.40 12.56
CA GLY A 58 -13.24 3.55 12.09
C GLY A 58 -12.66 4.23 10.85
N ARG A 59 -13.10 5.48 10.61
CA ARG A 59 -12.66 6.32 9.49
C ARG A 59 -12.17 7.66 10.01
N ARG A 60 -11.02 8.12 9.49
CA ARG A 60 -10.47 9.45 9.75
C ARG A 60 -10.28 10.19 8.42
N PRO A 61 -10.73 11.45 8.30
CA PRO A 61 -10.46 12.28 7.12
C PRO A 61 -8.96 12.33 6.82
N GLY A 62 -8.57 12.17 5.56
CA GLY A 62 -7.15 12.11 5.16
C GLY A 62 -6.54 10.70 5.11
N CYS A 63 -7.20 9.68 5.68
CA CYS A 63 -6.74 8.30 5.60
C CYS A 63 -7.43 7.53 4.47
N TYR A 64 -6.63 7.03 3.50
CA TYR A 64 -7.12 6.34 2.30
C TYR A 64 -6.30 5.06 2.01
N VAL A 65 -6.73 4.32 0.99
CA VAL A 65 -6.22 2.99 0.58
C VAL A 65 -5.56 3.05 -0.78
#